data_AF-A0A3C0K2S7-F1
#
_entry.id   AF-A0A3C0K2S7-F1
#
_cell.length_a   1.000
_cell.length_b   1.000
_cell.length_c   1.000
_cell.angle_alpha   90.00
_cell.angle_beta   90.00
_cell.angle_gamma   90.00
#
_symmetry.space_group_name_H-M   'P 1'
#
loop_
_entity.id
_entity.type
_entity.pdbx_description
1 polymer ?
#
loop_
_entity_poly.entity_id
_entity_poly.type
_entity_poly.pdbx_seq_one_letter_code
_entity_poly.pdbx_strand_id
1 'polypeptide(L)'
;YGIKANPDIHSDRARNDLLYAASELVAKGAELIVSGCTEIPLVIKEDMIDNIHIVDPTLILARSLIRYTSPEKLCESFNNSC
;
A
#
# COMPACT_ATOMS: atom_id res chain seq x y z
N TYR A 1 0.21 0.19 -21.18
CA TYR A 1 -0.43 -0.34 -19.97
C TYR A 1 0.00 0.57 -18.83
N GLY A 2 -0.91 0.97 -17.97
CA GLY A 2 -0.61 1.92 -16.91
C GLY A 2 -1.77 1.92 -15.93
N ILE A 3 -1.45 1.88 -14.65
CA ILE A 3 -2.42 1.72 -13.57
C ILE A 3 -3.40 2.89 -13.58
N LYS A 4 -2.89 4.11 -13.76
CA LYS A 4 -3.68 5.34 -13.85
C LYS A 4 -4.59 5.41 -15.08
N ALA A 5 -4.15 4.83 -16.20
CA ALA A 5 -4.89 4.91 -17.46
C ALA A 5 -6.06 3.91 -17.53
N ASN A 6 -6.01 2.84 -16.72
CA ASN A 6 -7.07 1.84 -16.63
C ASN A 6 -7.20 1.33 -15.19
N PRO A 7 -7.94 2.06 -14.32
CA PRO A 7 -7.98 1.77 -12.89
C PRO A 7 -8.79 0.51 -12.54
N ASP A 8 -9.72 0.09 -13.39
CA ASP A 8 -10.54 -1.11 -13.16
C ASP A 8 -9.89 -2.40 -13.68
N ILE A 9 -8.87 -2.27 -14.54
CA ILE A 9 -8.13 -3.37 -15.14
C ILE A 9 -6.64 -3.08 -15.04
N HIS A 10 -6.03 -3.59 -13.98
CA HIS A 10 -4.59 -3.60 -13.86
C HIS A 10 -4.03 -4.79 -14.63
N SER A 11 -3.19 -4.53 -15.63
CA SER A 11 -2.51 -5.61 -16.36
C SER A 11 -1.54 -6.35 -15.43
N ASP A 12 -1.42 -7.67 -15.57
CA ASP A 12 -0.38 -8.48 -14.91
C ASP A 12 1.01 -7.88 -15.08
N ARG A 13 1.27 -7.25 -16.23
CA ARG A 13 2.51 -6.55 -16.52
C ARG A 13 2.79 -5.41 -15.53
N ALA A 14 1.79 -4.58 -15.21
CA ALA A 14 1.95 -3.49 -14.26
C ALA A 14 2.25 -4.01 -12.85
N ARG A 15 1.58 -5.10 -12.44
CA ARG A 15 1.84 -5.76 -11.15
C ARG A 15 3.25 -6.34 -11.10
N ASN A 16 3.66 -7.07 -12.13
CA ASN A 16 4.98 -7.67 -12.19
C ASN A 16 6.11 -6.63 -12.22
N ASP A 17 5.91 -5.51 -12.93
CA ASP A 17 6.87 -4.40 -12.94
C ASP A 17 7.02 -3.78 -11.52
N LEU A 18 5.92 -3.61 -10.79
CA LEU A 18 5.95 -3.13 -9.40
C LEU A 18 6.61 -4.13 -8.44
N LEU A 19 6.31 -5.42 -8.57
CA LEU A 19 6.95 -6.46 -7.75
C LEU A 19 8.46 -6.52 -8.01
N TYR A 20 8.87 -6.45 -9.27
CA TYR A 20 10.29 -6.42 -9.64
C TYR A 20 10.98 -5.18 -9.03
N ALA A 21 10.36 -3.99 -9.15
CA ALA A 21 10.90 -2.78 -8.55
C ALA A 21 11.00 -2.88 -7.01
N ALA A 22 10.01 -3.48 -6.36
CA ALA A 22 10.04 -3.73 -4.91
C ALA A 22 11.20 -4.65 -4.52
N SER A 23 11.35 -5.81 -5.17
CA SER A 23 12.46 -6.74 -4.91
C SER A 23 13.83 -6.11 -5.16
N GLU A 24 13.98 -5.27 -6.18
CA GLU A 24 15.22 -4.51 -6.43
C GLU A 24 15.55 -3.52 -5.31
N LEU A 25 14.53 -2.87 -4.71
CA LEU A 25 14.73 -2.01 -3.55
C LEU A 25 15.14 -2.81 -2.32
N VAL A 26 14.51 -3.97 -2.08
CA VAL A 26 14.89 -4.89 -0.99
C VAL A 26 16.32 -5.37 -1.17
N ALA A 27 16.71 -5.78 -2.37
CA ALA A 27 18.07 -6.22 -2.68
C ALA A 27 19.13 -5.10 -2.46
N LYS A 28 18.72 -3.84 -2.57
CA LYS A 28 19.56 -2.66 -2.26
C LYS A 28 19.59 -2.28 -0.78
N GLY A 29 18.93 -3.06 0.08
CA GLY A 29 18.92 -2.86 1.53
C GLY A 29 17.73 -2.04 2.04
N ALA A 30 16.64 -1.92 1.28
CA ALA A 30 15.42 -1.32 1.81
C ALA A 30 14.84 -2.21 2.93
N GLU A 31 14.68 -1.63 4.11
CA GLU A 31 14.08 -2.30 5.29
C GLU A 31 12.56 -2.11 5.37
N LEU A 32 12.01 -1.23 4.52
CA LEU A 32 10.60 -0.89 4.42
C LEU A 32 10.32 -0.34 3.02
N ILE A 33 9.13 -0.61 2.47
CA ILE A 33 8.66 -0.02 1.22
C ILE A 33 7.50 0.92 1.53
N VAL A 34 7.54 2.14 0.99
CA VAL A 34 6.42 3.07 1.05
C VAL A 34 5.77 3.14 -0.33
N SER A 35 4.47 2.84 -0.42
CA SER A 35 3.68 3.01 -1.64
C SER A 35 3.54 4.49 -1.99
N GLY A 36 4.54 5.05 -2.68
CA GLY A 36 4.66 6.48 -2.93
C GLY A 36 3.64 7.09 -3.88
N CYS A 37 2.74 6.28 -4.47
CA CYS A 37 1.68 6.74 -5.36
C CYS A 37 0.36 6.07 -4.94
N THR A 38 -0.75 6.81 -5.01
CA THR A 38 -2.09 6.33 -4.66
C THR A 38 -2.56 5.14 -5.50
N GLU A 39 -1.97 4.95 -6.67
CA GLU A 39 -2.26 3.86 -7.59
C GLU A 39 -1.59 2.53 -7.20
N ILE A 40 -0.47 2.56 -6.47
CA ILE A 40 0.28 1.34 -6.12
C ILE A 40 -0.55 0.41 -5.22
N PRO A 41 -1.23 0.90 -4.16
CA PRO A 41 -2.12 0.08 -3.33
C PRO A 41 -3.33 -0.50 -4.08
N LEU A 42 -3.64 -0.03 -5.29
CA LEU A 42 -4.68 -0.65 -6.12
C LEU A 42 -4.20 -1.97 -6.74
N VAL A 43 -2.89 -2.11 -6.95
CA VAL A 43 -2.27 -3.25 -7.63
C VAL A 43 -1.57 -4.20 -6.67
N ILE A 44 -0.80 -3.67 -5.72
CA ILE A 44 -0.11 -4.43 -4.69
C ILE A 44 -1.00 -4.42 -3.45
N LYS A 45 -1.58 -5.57 -3.14
CA LYS A 45 -2.54 -5.76 -2.03
C LYS A 45 -1.89 -6.45 -0.83
N GLU A 46 -0.67 -6.95 -1.02
CA GLU A 46 0.12 -7.63 -0.02
C GLU A 46 0.71 -6.61 0.96
N ASP A 47 0.67 -6.93 2.26
CA ASP A 47 1.29 -6.10 3.30
C ASP A 47 2.81 -6.31 3.39
N MET A 48 3.34 -7.30 2.66
CA MET A 48 4.77 -7.68 2.66
C MET A 48 5.24 -8.15 1.27
N ILE A 49 6.45 -7.77 0.89
CA ILE A 49 7.22 -8.33 -0.23
C ILE A 49 8.60 -8.69 0.29
N ASP A 50 9.07 -9.91 0.02
CA ASP A 50 10.42 -10.37 0.42
C ASP A 50 10.73 -10.17 1.91
N ASN A 51 9.74 -10.42 2.77
CA ASN A 51 9.77 -10.20 4.23
C ASN A 51 9.85 -8.74 4.69
N ILE A 52 9.75 -7.79 3.77
CA ILE A 52 9.74 -6.36 4.06
C ILE A 52 8.31 -5.83 4.01
N HIS A 53 7.92 -5.07 5.03
CA HIS A 53 6.60 -4.46 5.09
C HIS A 53 6.43 -3.38 4.03
N ILE A 54 5.21 -3.33 3.48
CA ILE A 54 4.77 -2.25 2.61
C ILE A 54 3.82 -1.36 3.39
N VAL A 55 4.11 -0.07 3.38
CA VAL A 55 3.26 0.95 3.97
C VAL A 55 2.41 1.58 2.87
N ASP A 56 1.10 1.63 3.08
CA ASP A 56 0.18 2.45 2.29
C ASP A 56 -0.04 3.82 2.95
N PRO A 57 0.55 4.91 2.42
CA PRO A 57 0.31 6.26 2.92
C PRO A 57 -1.15 6.69 2.79
N THR A 58 -1.90 6.15 1.84
CA THR A 58 -3.32 6.48 1.62
C THR A 58 -4.15 6.00 2.80
N LEU A 59 -3.96 4.75 3.24
CA LEU A 59 -4.60 4.21 4.43
C LEU A 59 -4.19 4.98 5.70
N ILE A 60 -2.90 5.29 5.86
CA ILE A 60 -2.43 6.09 7.00
C ILE A 60 -3.06 7.48 7.00
N LEU A 61 -3.13 8.14 5.85
CA LEU A 61 -3.75 9.45 5.70
C LEU A 61 -5.24 9.39 6.06
N ALA A 62 -5.98 8.40 5.54
CA ALA A 62 -7.40 8.22 5.85
C ALA A 62 -7.64 8.01 7.35
N ARG A 63 -6.84 7.13 7.99
CA ARG A 63 -6.92 6.89 9.44
C ARG A 63 -6.57 8.14 10.24
N SER A 64 -5.56 8.90 9.81
CA SER A 64 -5.14 10.14 10.45
C SER A 64 -6.22 11.21 10.37
N LEU A 65 -6.91 11.32 9.23
CA LEU A 65 -8.05 12.22 9.06
C LEU A 65 -9.20 11.84 10.01
N ILE A 66 -9.60 10.57 10.06
CA ILE A 66 -10.64 10.10 10.98
C ILE A 66 -10.24 10.38 12.43
N ARG A 67 -8.98 10.08 12.81
CA ARG A 67 -8.47 10.39 14.14
C ARG A 67 -8.59 11.87 14.51
N TYR A 68 -8.36 12.75 13.54
CA TYR A 68 -8.40 14.19 13.76
C TYR A 68 -9.83 14.75 13.79
N THR A 69 -10.73 14.26 12.93
CA THR A 69 -12.07 14.84 12.75
C THR A 69 -13.19 14.12 13.50
N SER A 70 -13.04 12.81 13.73
CA SER A 70 -14.06 11.93 14.32
C SER A 70 -13.40 10.72 14.99
N PRO A 71 -12.61 10.94 16.07
CA PRO A 71 -11.82 9.89 16.71
C PRO A 71 -12.66 8.70 17.20
N GLU A 72 -13.93 8.93 17.56
CA GLU A 72 -14.88 7.89 17.95
C GLU A 72 -15.22 6.88 16.84
N LYS A 73 -14.93 7.22 15.59
CA LYS A 73 -15.13 6.34 14.42
C LYS A 73 -13.88 5.56 14.03
N LEU A 74 -12.76 5.77 14.72
CA LEU A 74 -11.53 5.06 14.42
C LEU A 74 -11.52 3.71 15.15
N CYS A 75 -11.66 2.61 14.41
CA CYS A 75 -11.41 1.29 14.97
C CYS A 75 -9.91 1.08 15.22
N GLU A 76 -9.54 0.76 16.46
CA GLU A 76 -8.18 0.33 16.81
C GLU A 76 -7.97 -1.12 16.36
N SER A 77 -7.05 -1.32 15.42
CA SER A 77 -6.73 -2.64 14.91
C SER A 77 -5.61 -3.27 15.72
N PHE A 78 -5.97 -4.07 16.72
CA PHE A 78 -5.24 -5.28 17.19
C PHE A 78 -6.10 -6.21 18.05
N ASN A 79 -7.28 -5.77 18.52
CA ASN A 79 -8.31 -6.66 19.07
C ASN A 79 -9.66 -6.28 18.49
N ASN A 80 -10.32 -7.23 17.84
CA ASN A 80 -11.68 -7.10 17.32
C ASN A 80 -12.64 -6.63 18.42
N SER A 81 -13.07 -5.37 18.39
CA SER A 81 -14.45 -4.95 18.68
C SER A 81 -14.67 -3.53 18.13
N CYS A 82 -15.02 -3.46 16.86
CA CYS A 82 -16.11 -2.60 16.39
C CYS A 82 -17.23 -3.59 16.03
#